data_AF-A0A962W2L4-F1
#
_entry.id   AF-A0A962W2L4-F1
#
_cell.length_a   1.000
_cell.length_b   1.000
_cell.length_c   1.000
_cell.angle_alpha   90.00
_cell.angle_beta   90.00
_cell.angle_gamma   90.00
#
_symmetry.space_group_name_H-M   'P 1'
#
loop_
_entity.id
_entity.type
_entity.pdbx_description
1 polymer ?
#
loop_
_entity_poly.entity_id
_entity_poly.type
_entity_poly.pdbx_seq_one_letter_code
_entity_poly.pdbx_strand_id
1 'polypeptide(L)' 'MKTRSILLPAMALVLSLGLAACGGGTTMQASTTTMGQELMDLEQSYKQGIITEKEYNRAKEQILDKYR' A
#
# COMPACT_ATOMS: atom_id res chain seq x y z
N MET A 1 11.80 53.88 -12.71
CA MET A 1 11.83 53.08 -11.46
C MET A 1 10.42 52.89 -10.88
N LYS A 2 9.46 52.29 -11.62
CA LYS A 2 8.10 52.01 -11.10
C LYS A 2 7.66 50.56 -11.27
N THR A 3 8.47 49.73 -11.93
CA THR A 3 8.15 48.33 -12.26
C THR A 3 8.56 47.33 -11.17
N ARG A 4 9.38 47.73 -10.18
CA ARG A 4 9.85 46.84 -9.10
C ARG A 4 8.82 46.67 -7.96
N SER A 5 7.86 47.58 -7.79
CA SER A 5 6.87 47.51 -6.70
C SER A 5 5.67 46.60 -6.98
N ILE A 6 5.50 46.13 -8.23
CA ILE A 6 4.37 45.28 -8.64
C ILE A 6 4.80 43.79 -8.71
N LEU A 7 6.10 43.51 -8.66
CA LEU A 7 6.65 42.14 -8.70
C LEU A 7 6.54 41.38 -7.37
N LEU A 8 6.30 42.05 -6.25
CA LEU A 8 6.21 41.40 -4.93
C LEU A 8 4.91 40.62 -4.67
N PRO A 9 3.69 41.12 -4.98
CA PRO A 9 2.47 40.38 -4.69
C PRO A 9 2.18 39.23 -5.69
N ALA A 10 2.76 39.29 -6.90
CA ALA A 10 2.55 38.28 -7.94
C ALA A 10 3.25 36.95 -7.63
N MET A 11 4.37 36.98 -6.90
CA MET A 11 5.13 35.77 -6.56
C MET A 11 4.50 34.97 -5.41
N ALA A 12 3.75 35.62 -4.52
CA ALA A 12 3.06 34.97 -3.41
C ALA A 12 1.83 34.16 -3.85
N LEU A 13 1.20 34.53 -4.98
CA LEU A 13 -0.02 33.87 -5.47
C LEU A 13 0.25 32.52 -6.18
N VAL A 14 1.49 32.28 -6.62
CA VAL A 14 1.87 31.05 -7.34
C VAL A 14 2.19 29.90 -6.36
N LEU A 15 2.61 30.21 -5.13
CA LEU A 15 2.95 29.19 -4.12
C LEU A 15 1.73 28.49 -3.52
N SER A 16 0.54 29.08 -3.55
CA SER A 16 -0.67 28.49 -2.95
C SER A 16 -1.34 27.43 -3.84
N LEU A 17 -1.03 27.36 -5.14
CA LEU A 17 -1.59 26.32 -6.03
C LEU A 17 -0.83 24.99 -5.99
N GLY A 18 0.36 24.94 -5.36
CA GLY A 18 1.19 23.73 -5.34
C GLY A 18 0.74 22.65 -4.33
N LEU A 19 -0.02 23.01 -3.29
CA LEU A 19 -0.33 22.10 -2.18
C LEU A 19 -1.67 21.36 -2.33
N ALA A 20 -2.52 21.73 -3.29
CA ALA A 20 -3.80 21.05 -3.53
C ALA A 20 -3.68 19.71 -4.27
N ALA A 21 -2.46 19.31 -4.69
CA ALA A 21 -2.23 18.11 -5.49
C ALA A 21 -1.72 16.89 -4.70
N CYS A 22 -1.50 17.00 -3.38
CA CYS A 22 -1.10 15.86 -2.54
C CYS A 22 -2.27 15.32 -1.69
N GLY A 23 -3.49 15.37 -2.26
CA GLY A 23 -4.70 14.83 -1.66
C GLY A 23 -4.72 13.31 -1.71
N GLY A 24 -4.16 12.69 -0.67
CA GLY A 24 -4.42 11.35 -0.15
C GLY A 24 -5.24 10.40 -1.02
N GLY A 25 -4.61 9.80 -2.03
CA GLY A 25 -5.01 8.49 -2.50
C GLY A 25 -4.49 7.47 -1.49
N THR A 26 -5.34 6.95 -0.62
CA THR A 26 -5.03 5.68 0.04
C THR A 26 -4.91 4.66 -1.09
N THR A 27 -3.67 4.36 -1.48
CA THR A 27 -3.39 3.20 -2.32
C THR A 27 -3.79 2.00 -1.47
N MET A 28 -5.06 1.62 -1.58
CA MET A 28 -5.53 0.30 -1.19
C MET A 28 -4.72 -0.64 -2.09
N GLN A 29 -3.55 -1.06 -1.60
CA GLN A 29 -2.82 -2.16 -2.18
C GLN A 29 -3.72 -3.37 -1.93
N ALA A 30 -4.67 -3.59 -2.84
CA ALA A 30 -5.35 -4.86 -2.94
C ALA A 30 -4.24 -5.85 -3.29
N SER A 31 -3.69 -6.51 -2.26
CA SER A 31 -2.89 -7.71 -2.46
C SER A 31 -3.86 -8.72 -3.07
N THR A 32 -3.93 -8.72 -4.40
CA THR A 32 -4.64 -9.70 -5.21
C THR A 32 -3.83 -10.99 -5.21
N THR A 33 -3.56 -11.51 -4.01
CA THR A 33 -2.96 -12.81 -3.86
C THR A 33 -4.03 -13.85 -4.16
N THR A 34 -3.67 -14.80 -5.02
CA THR A 34 -4.55 -15.93 -5.31
C THR A 34 -4.45 -16.97 -4.20
N MET A 35 -5.49 -17.78 -4.02
CA MET A 35 -5.46 -18.89 -3.06
C MET A 35 -4.21 -19.77 -3.23
N GLY A 36 -3.80 -20.02 -4.47
CA GLY A 36 -2.61 -20.81 -4.77
C GLY A 36 -1.32 -20.20 -4.23
N GLN A 37 -1.16 -18.88 -4.33
CA GLN A 37 0.01 -18.19 -3.77
C GLN A 37 0.02 -18.22 -2.25
N GLU A 38 -1.11 -17.96 -1.59
CA GLU A 38 -1.18 -18.04 -0.12
C GLU A 38 -0.81 -19.45 0.39
N LEU A 39 -1.23 -20.51 -0.33
CA LEU A 39 -0.90 -21.89 0.01
C LEU A 39 0.58 -22.23 -0.24
N MET A 40 1.18 -21.73 -1.33
CA MET A 40 2.60 -21.93 -1.61
C MET A 40 3.49 -21.25 -0.57
N ASP A 41 3.18 -20.01 -0.20
CA ASP A 41 3.92 -19.25 0.81
C ASP A 41 3.83 -19.92 2.19
N LEU A 42 2.64 -20.44 2.53
CA LEU A 42 2.42 -21.21 3.74
C LEU A 42 3.25 -22.51 3.77
N GLU A 43 3.31 -23.24 2.66
CA GLU A 43 4.13 -24.45 2.53
C GLU A 43 5.62 -24.15 2.64
N GLN A 44 6.11 -23.07 2.02
CA GLN A 44 7.50 -22.65 2.16
C GLN A 44 7.85 -22.32 3.60
N SER A 45 6.98 -21.59 4.30
CA SER A 45 7.17 -21.23 5.70
C SER A 45 7.28 -22.46 6.60
N TYR A 46 6.46 -23.49 6.34
CA TYR A 46 6.56 -24.78 7.04
C TYR A 46 7.86 -25.51 6.74
N LYS A 47 8.26 -25.61 5.46
CA LYS A 47 9.52 -26.25 5.04
C LYS A 47 10.76 -25.57 5.62
N GLN A 48 10.70 -24.25 5.80
CA GLN A 48 11.76 -23.47 6.44
C GLN A 48 11.75 -23.60 7.97
N GLY A 49 10.79 -24.31 8.56
CA GLY A 49 10.65 -24.46 10.01
C GLY A 49 10.24 -23.17 10.72
N ILE A 50 9.70 -22.19 9.99
CA ILE A 50 9.24 -20.90 10.54
C ILE A 50 7.95 -21.13 11.35
N ILE A 51 7.11 -22.05 10.88
CA ILE A 51 5.86 -22.44 11.53
C ILE A 51 5.85 -23.93 11.82
N THR A 52 5.10 -24.31 12.84
CA THR A 52 4.89 -25.72 13.20
C THR A 52 3.84 -26.37 12.30
N GLU A 53 3.81 -27.72 12.27
CA GLU A 53 2.81 -28.48 11.53
C GLU A 53 1.37 -28.12 11.95
N LYS A 54 1.16 -27.87 13.25
CA LYS A 54 -0.15 -27.47 13.78
C LYS A 54 -0.60 -26.12 13.24
N GLU A 55 0.32 -25.16 13.15
CA GLU A 55 0.05 -23.83 12.58
C GLU A 55 -0.16 -23.90 11.08
N TYR A 56 0.62 -24.72 10.38
CA TYR A 56 0.45 -24.99 8.96
C TYR A 56 -0.96 -25.50 8.64
N ASN A 57 -1.41 -26.55 9.35
CA ASN A 57 -2.73 -27.14 9.11
C ASN A 57 -3.87 -26.15 9.38
N ARG A 58 -3.78 -25.39 10.48
CA ARG A 58 -4.77 -24.38 10.82
C ARG A 58 -4.83 -23.26 9.78
N ALA A 59 -3.68 -22.73 9.38
CA ALA A 59 -3.63 -21.66 8.39
C ALA A 59 -4.11 -22.14 7.01
N LYS A 60 -3.78 -23.38 6.62
CA LYS A 60 -4.26 -23.99 5.38
C LYS A 60 -5.78 -24.08 5.33
N GLU A 61 -6.41 -24.51 6.42
CA GLU A 61 -7.87 -24.57 6.54
C GLU A 61 -8.49 -23.18 6.42
N GLN A 62 -7.94 -22.18 7.11
CA GLN A 62 -8.39 -20.79 7.02
C GLN A 62 -8.28 -20.21 5.61
N ILE A 63 -7.18 -20.50 4.90
CA ILE A 63 -7.02 -20.08 3.51
C ILE A 63 -8.09 -20.76 2.65
N LEU A 64 -8.31 -22.07 2.78
CA LEU A 64 -9.32 -22.77 1.97
C LEU A 64 -10.74 -22.25 2.24
N ASP A 65 -11.09 -21.98 3.49
CA ASP A 65 -12.40 -21.47 3.86
C ASP A 65 -12.64 -20.04 3.36
N LYS A 66 -11.59 -19.21 3.27
CA LYS A 66 -11.67 -17.85 2.71
C LYS A 66 -12.09 -17.83 1.23
N TYR A 67 -11.87 -18.92 0.49
CA TYR A 67 -12.19 -19.04 -0.94
C TYR A 67 -13.33 -20.02 -1.25
N ARG A 68 -14.00 -20.59 -0.24
CA ARG A 68 -15.23 -21.39 -0.39
C ARG A 68 -16.47 -20.49 -0.32
#